data_AF-A0A2G2JEB1-F1
#
_entry.id   AF-A0A2G2JEB1-F1
#
_cell.length_a   1.000
_cell.length_b   1.000
_cell.length_c   1.000
_cell.angle_alpha   90.00
_cell.angle_beta   90.00
_cell.angle_gamma   90.00
#
_symmetry.space_group_name_H-M   'P 1'
#
loop_
_entity.id
_entity.type
_entity.pdbx_description
1 polymer ?
#
loop_
_entity_poly.entity_id
_entity_poly.type
_entity_poly.pdbx_seq_one_letter_code
_entity_poly.pdbx_strand_id
1 'polypeptide(L)' 'MAMRAYKVEHILVFADRGTEAKMLAAPKLRPNEEWREDVAAWVALRAERAPELDDQVDPNQTKPYIQVTQ' A
#
# COMPACT_ATOMS: atom_id res chain seq x y z
N MET A 1 -14.46 4.06 -9.29
CA MET A 1 -13.59 4.06 -8.10
C MET A 1 -12.19 4.39 -8.60
N ALA A 2 -11.55 5.41 -8.05
CA ALA A 2 -10.24 5.87 -8.52
C ALA A 2 -9.18 5.40 -7.52
N MET A 3 -8.14 4.72 -7.99
CA MET A 3 -7.01 4.35 -7.15
C MET A 3 -6.28 5.59 -6.68
N ARG A 4 -5.74 5.51 -5.47
CA ARG A 4 -4.96 6.56 -4.83
C ARG A 4 -3.63 5.97 -4.39
N ALA A 5 -2.61 6.80 -4.43
CA ALA A 5 -1.29 6.47 -3.95
C ALA A 5 -1.23 6.57 -2.42
N TYR A 6 -0.73 5.50 -1.82
CA TYR A 6 -0.44 5.39 -0.41
C TYR A 6 1.01 4.97 -0.24
N LYS A 7 1.77 5.75 0.51
CA LYS A 7 3.13 5.43 0.88
C LYS A 7 3.12 4.73 2.23
N VAL A 8 3.69 3.54 2.26
CA VAL A 8 3.87 2.76 3.48
C VAL A 8 5.36 2.53 3.66
N GLU A 9 5.99 3.31 4.55
CA GLU A 9 7.44 3.34 4.72
C GLU A 9 8.15 3.61 3.37
N HIS A 10 8.78 2.59 2.79
CA HIS A 10 9.50 2.63 1.52
C HIS A 10 8.73 1.99 0.35
N ILE A 11 7.48 1.57 0.58
CA ILE A 11 6.64 0.90 -0.41
C ILE A 11 5.54 1.85 -0.89
N LEU A 12 5.39 1.99 -2.20
CA LEU A 12 4.27 2.70 -2.81
C LEU A 12 3.16 1.71 -3.17
N VAL A 13 1.93 1.98 -2.72
CA VAL A 13 0.77 1.13 -2.97
C VAL A 13 -0.37 1.96 -3.54
N PHE A 14 -0.98 1.46 -4.60
CA PHE A 14 -2.15 2.06 -5.21
C PHE A 14 -3.39 1.28 -4.82
N ALA A 15 -4.37 1.93 -4.20
CA ALA A 15 -5.59 1.29 -3.72
C ALA A 15 -6.76 2.27 -3.67
N ASP A 16 -8.01 1.78 -3.58
CA ASP A 16 -9.18 2.65 -3.38
C ASP A 16 -9.16 3.30 -1.98
N ARG A 17 -8.65 2.57 -0.99
CA ARG A 17 -8.59 3.00 0.41
C ARG A 17 -7.27 2.63 1.07
N GLY A 18 -6.88 3.42 2.07
CA GLY A 18 -5.66 3.18 2.84
C GLY A 18 -5.61 1.80 3.49
N THR A 19 -6.76 1.24 3.93
CA THR A 19 -6.84 -0.11 4.51
C THR A 19 -6.38 -1.21 3.55
N GLU A 20 -6.72 -1.12 2.26
CA GLU A 20 -6.27 -2.09 1.26
C GLU A 20 -4.77 -1.91 0.98
N ALA A 21 -4.31 -0.67 0.86
CA ALA A 21 -2.89 -0.38 0.69
C ALA A 21 -2.04 -0.98 1.83
N LYS A 22 -2.54 -0.88 3.07
CA LYS A 22 -1.94 -1.45 4.27
C LYS A 22 -1.83 -2.98 4.20
N MET A 23 -2.92 -3.65 3.83
CA MET A 23 -2.95 -5.12 3.72
C MET A 23 -1.99 -5.65 2.65
N LEU A 24 -1.80 -4.92 1.56
CA LEU A 24 -0.85 -5.28 0.51
C LEU A 24 0.61 -5.04 0.93
N ALA A 25 0.92 -3.92 1.58
CA ALA A 25 2.28 -3.62 2.01
C ALA A 25 2.77 -4.49 3.18
N ALA A 26 1.89 -4.85 4.11
CA ALA A 26 2.22 -5.62 5.31
C ALA A 26 3.12 -6.85 5.07
N PRO A 27 2.75 -7.82 4.19
CA PRO A 27 3.58 -9.00 3.94
C PRO A 27 4.90 -8.70 3.24
N LYS A 28 5.04 -7.55 2.56
CA LYS A 28 6.31 -7.15 1.91
C LYS A 28 7.30 -6.55 2.91
N LEU A 29 6.81 -5.85 3.93
CA LEU A 29 7.63 -5.24 4.98
C LEU A 29 8.08 -6.26 6.02
N ARG A 30 7.18 -7.18 6.39
CA ARG A 30 7.45 -8.26 7.33
C ARG A 30 6.82 -9.55 6.79
N PRO A 31 7.58 -10.38 6.06
CA PRO A 31 7.07 -11.62 5.48
C PRO A 31 6.87 -12.74 6.51
N ASN A 32 7.23 -12.54 7.79
CA ASN A 32 7.05 -13.56 8.81
C ASN A 32 5.56 -13.66 9.20
N GLU A 33 4.96 -14.82 8.92
CA GLU A 33 3.52 -15.05 9.01
C GLU A 33 2.98 -14.91 10.44
N GLU A 34 3.81 -15.21 11.45
CA GLU A 34 3.51 -15.00 12.88
C GLU A 34 3.13 -13.57 13.26
N TRP A 35 3.53 -12.58 12.45
CA TRP A 35 3.34 -11.16 12.77
C TRP A 35 2.29 -10.49 11.90
N ARG A 36 1.59 -11.22 11.01
CA ARG A 36 0.75 -10.61 9.97
C ARG A 36 -0.34 -9.68 10.53
N GLU A 37 -0.94 -10.03 11.66
CA GLU A 37 -1.98 -9.22 12.32
C GLU A 37 -1.40 -7.95 12.97
N ASP A 38 -0.32 -8.08 13.73
CA ASP A 38 0.39 -6.94 14.33
C ASP A 38 1.00 -6.01 13.27
N VAL A 39 1.51 -6.58 12.18
CA VAL A 39 2.10 -5.83 11.06
C VAL A 39 1.02 -5.05 10.33
N ALA A 40 -0.16 -5.62 10.09
CA ALA A 40 -1.27 -4.89 9.48
C ALA A 40 -1.70 -3.70 10.34
N ALA A 41 -1.79 -3.88 11.67
CA ALA A 41 -2.10 -2.80 12.61
C ALA A 41 -0.98 -1.74 12.68
N TRP A 42 0.28 -2.16 12.69
CA TRP A 42 1.45 -1.27 12.70
C TRP A 42 1.57 -0.46 11.40
N VAL A 43 1.43 -1.13 10.25
CA VAL A 43 1.35 -0.50 8.92
C VAL A 43 0.14 0.44 8.86
N ALA A 44 -0.96 0.10 9.55
CA ALA A 44 -2.13 0.96 9.59
C ALA A 44 -1.89 2.31 10.28
N LEU A 45 -0.90 2.41 11.15
CA LEU A 45 -0.50 3.66 11.77
C LEU A 45 0.47 4.48 10.91
N ARG A 46 1.10 3.86 9.89
CA ARG A 46 2.19 4.45 9.10
C ARG A 46 1.90 4.63 7.61
N ALA A 47 0.74 4.22 7.13
CA ALA A 47 0.36 4.49 5.75
C ALA A 47 -0.04 5.96 5.60
N GLU A 48 0.76 6.71 4.86
CA GLU A 48 0.50 8.10 4.51
C GLU A 48 -0.10 8.16 3.11
N ARG A 49 -1.05 9.06 2.91
CA ARG A 49 -1.56 9.35 1.58
C ARG A 49 -0.52 10.18 0.84
N ALA A 50 -0.17 9.78 -0.38
CA ALA A 50 0.79 10.47 -1.23
C ALA A 50 0.11 11.00 -2.50
N PRO A 51 -0.79 12.01 -2.39
CA PRO A 51 -1.55 12.50 -3.54
C PRO A 51 -0.66 13.01 -4.69
N GLU A 52 0.57 13.42 -4.40
CA GLU A 52 1.57 13.79 -5.41
C GLU A 52 2.01 12.64 -6.34
N LEU A 53 1.65 11.40 -6.00
CA LEU A 53 1.92 10.20 -6.79
C LEU A 53 0.64 9.62 -7.43
N ASP A 54 -0.54 10.24 -7.23
CA ASP A 54 -1.81 9.77 -7.81
C ASP A 54 -1.74 9.73 -9.35
N ASP A 55 -0.92 10.58 -9.99
CA ASP A 55 -0.70 10.58 -11.45
C ASP A 55 0.08 9.35 -11.96
N GLN A 56 0.73 8.59 -11.07
CA GLN A 56 1.43 7.36 -11.41
C GLN A 56 0.53 6.12 -11.35
N VAL A 57 -0.77 6.29 -11.05
CA VAL A 57 -1.74 5.21 -11.13
C VAL A 57 -1.76 4.65 -12.55
N ASP A 58 -1.54 3.35 -12.69
CA ASP A 58 -1.66 2.63 -13.94
C ASP A 58 -3.15 2.51 -14.29
N PRO A 59 -3.60 3.10 -15.40
CA PRO A 59 -5.02 3.06 -15.79
C PRO A 59 -5.49 1.65 -16.17
N ASN A 60 -4.58 0.71 -16.45
CA ASN A 60 -4.93 -0.68 -16.77
C ASN A 60 -5.08 -1.54 -15.51
N GLN A 61 -4.61 -1.07 -14.36
CA GLN A 61 -4.77 -1.79 -13.10
C GLN A 61 -6.15 -1.52 -12.53
N THR A 62 -6.90 -2.59 -12.30
CA THR A 62 -8.25 -2.53 -11.73
C THR A 62 -8.31 -3.02 -10.29
N LYS A 63 -7.20 -3.57 -9.78
CA LYS A 63 -7.06 -4.07 -8.41
C LYS A 63 -5.91 -3.39 -7.68
N PRO A 64 -5.97 -3.24 -6.36
CA PRO A 64 -4.89 -2.65 -5.60
C PRO A 64 -3.54 -3.37 -5.83
N TYR A 65 -2.47 -2.60 -6.03
CA TYR A 65 -1.16 -3.14 -6.38
C TYR A 65 -0.02 -2.34 -5.75
N ILE A 66 1.13 -2.99 -5.62
CA ILE A 66 2.35 -2.39 -5.10
C ILE A 66 3.23 -1.98 -6.27
N GLN A 67 3.65 -0.72 -6.30
CA GLN A 67 4.69 -0.27 -7.21
C GLN A 67 6.05 -0.45 -6.53
N VAL A 68 6.77 -1.47 -6.99
CA VAL A 68 8.17 -1.66 -6.61
C VAL A 68 8.99 -0.70 -7.48
N THR A 69 9.31 0.48 -6.95
CA THR A 69 10.41 1.28 -7.50
C THR A 69 11.69 0.46 -7.37
N GLN A 70 12.20 -0.05 -8.50
CA GLN A 70 13.52 -0.69 -8.59
C GLN A 70 14.64 0.29 -8.24
#